data_AF-A0A4Y2GW70-F1
#
_entry.id   AF-A0A4Y2GW70-F1
#
_cell.length_a   1.000
_cell.length_b   1.000
_cell.length_c   1.000
_cell.angle_alpha   90.00
_cell.angle_beta   90.00
_cell.angle_gamma   90.00
#
_symmetry.space_group_name_H-M   'P 1'
#
loop_
_entity.id
_entity.type
_entity.pdbx_description
1 polymer ?
#
loop_
_entity_poly.entity_id
_entity_poly.type
_entity_poly.pdbx_seq_one_letter_code
_entity_poly.pdbx_strand_id
1 'polypeptide(L)'
;MMPRLLNSLITAYNLKKNILDVAIDWSDHALWWPKKNIWLCRTRSTLDQCGIQADAYLHFTPMHKYVRLQLPDLRFIDIKADFSAKTFTAVKKLCKELGIRHPEELSLCRPLTSEHLKRNYPR
;
A
#
# COMPACT_ATOMS: atom_id res chain seq x y z
N MET A 1 -24.07 27.91 -39.11
CA MET A 1 -24.15 28.19 -37.66
C MET A 1 -23.77 26.93 -36.85
N MET A 2 -22.58 26.35 -37.02
CA MET A 2 -22.15 25.12 -36.32
C MET A 2 -20.64 25.00 -35.90
N PRO A 3 -19.78 26.06 -35.86
CA PRO A 3 -18.38 25.86 -35.43
C PRO A 3 -18.11 26.01 -33.92
N ARG A 4 -19.05 26.53 -33.12
CA ARG A 4 -18.81 26.79 -31.67
C ARG A 4 -18.86 25.54 -30.78
N LEU A 5 -19.67 24.54 -31.14
CA LEU A 5 -19.85 23.32 -30.35
C LEU A 5 -18.68 22.33 -30.53
N LEU A 6 -18.01 22.35 -31.68
CA LEU A 6 -16.86 21.48 -31.94
C LEU A 6 -15.65 21.92 -31.11
N ASN A 7 -15.41 23.22 -31.01
CA ASN A 7 -14.32 23.75 -30.20
C ASN A 7 -14.53 23.48 -28.70
N SER A 8 -15.76 23.61 -28.17
CA SER A 8 -16.03 23.29 -26.77
C SER A 8 -15.87 21.80 -26.45
N LEU A 9 -16.25 20.90 -27.36
CA LEU A 9 -16.07 19.46 -27.21
C LEU A 9 -14.59 19.05 -27.28
N ILE A 10 -13.81 19.66 -28.17
CA ILE A 10 -12.36 19.42 -28.26
C ILE A 10 -11.64 19.93 -27.00
N THR A 11 -12.02 21.10 -26.47
CA THR A 11 -11.46 21.61 -25.20
C THR A 11 -11.83 20.70 -24.04
N ALA A 12 -13.08 20.24 -23.93
CA ALA A 12 -13.51 19.31 -22.89
C ALA A 12 -12.80 17.95 -22.99
N TYR A 13 -12.56 17.42 -24.19
CA TYR A 13 -11.81 16.19 -24.39
C TYR A 13 -10.34 16.34 -24.00
N ASN A 14 -9.69 17.44 -24.39
CA ASN A 14 -8.31 17.72 -24.02
C ASN A 14 -8.13 18.02 -22.52
N LEU A 15 -9.13 18.62 -21.88
CA LEU A 15 -9.16 18.83 -20.43
C LEU A 15 -9.32 17.48 -19.69
N LYS A 16 -10.23 16.62 -20.15
CA LYS A 16 -10.47 15.29 -19.57
C LYS A 16 -9.28 14.34 -19.81
N LYS A 17 -8.63 14.44 -20.97
CA LYS A 17 -7.40 13.71 -21.30
C LYS A 17 -6.22 14.19 -20.45
N ASN A 18 -6.07 15.50 -20.26
CA ASN A 18 -5.09 16.03 -19.30
C ASN A 18 -5.39 15.57 -17.88
N ILE A 19 -6.64 15.51 -17.43
CA ILE A 19 -6.98 15.01 -16.08
C ILE A 19 -6.67 13.52 -15.89
N LEU A 20 -6.78 12.71 -16.96
CA LEU A 20 -6.38 11.30 -16.93
C LEU A 20 -4.85 11.11 -16.98
N ASP A 21 -4.14 12.02 -17.65
CA ASP A 21 -2.67 12.08 -17.71
C ASP A 21 -2.05 12.83 -16.50
N VAL A 22 -2.86 13.52 -15.71
CA VAL A 22 -2.48 14.13 -14.42
C VAL A 22 -2.37 13.02 -13.39
N ALA A 23 -1.19 12.42 -13.41
CA ALA A 23 -0.53 11.73 -12.30
C ALA A 23 -1.21 10.46 -11.77
N ILE A 24 -1.13 9.36 -12.53
CA ILE A 24 -0.91 8.09 -11.85
C ILE A 24 0.47 8.21 -11.18
N ASP A 25 0.46 8.41 -9.86
CA ASP A 25 1.66 8.56 -9.06
C ASP A 25 2.35 7.19 -8.90
N TRP A 26 3.18 6.83 -9.88
CA TRP A 26 3.97 5.60 -9.87
C TRP A 26 5.05 5.60 -8.78
N SER A 27 5.29 6.77 -8.16
CA SER A 27 6.21 6.98 -7.04
C SER A 27 5.94 6.04 -5.86
N ASP A 28 4.68 5.65 -5.66
CA ASP A 28 4.24 4.82 -4.53
C ASP A 28 4.10 3.31 -4.90
N HIS A 29 4.57 2.89 -6.08
CA HIS A 29 4.43 1.51 -6.54
C HIS A 29 5.74 0.73 -6.40
N ALA A 30 5.63 -0.54 -5.99
CA ALA A 30 6.75 -1.47 -5.95
C ALA A 30 6.34 -2.88 -6.40
N LEU A 31 7.35 -3.71 -6.63
CA LEU A 31 7.17 -5.12 -6.96
C LEU A 31 7.16 -5.98 -5.70
N TRP A 32 6.10 -6.75 -5.52
CA TRP A 32 5.94 -7.74 -4.47
C TRP A 32 6.17 -9.14 -5.01
N TRP A 33 7.03 -9.92 -4.34
CA TRP A 33 7.27 -11.31 -4.69
C TRP A 33 6.64 -12.26 -3.67
N PRO A 34 5.50 -12.91 -3.98
CA PRO A 34 4.79 -13.78 -3.05
C PRO A 34 5.60 -15.05 -2.69
N LYS A 35 6.33 -15.65 -3.64
CA LYS A 35 7.08 -16.91 -3.40
C LYS A 35 8.14 -16.76 -2.30
N LYS A 36 8.80 -15.60 -2.24
CA LYS A 36 9.81 -15.29 -1.22
C LYS A 36 9.28 -14.37 -0.10
N ASN A 37 8.03 -13.90 -0.21
CA ASN A 37 7.40 -12.97 0.73
C ASN A 37 8.25 -11.69 0.96
N ILE A 38 8.82 -11.14 -0.12
CA ILE A 38 9.68 -9.95 -0.09
C ILE A 38 9.22 -8.85 -1.06
N TRP A 39 9.43 -7.61 -0.66
CA TRP A 39 9.28 -6.44 -1.51
C TRP A 39 10.61 -6.09 -2.18
N LEU A 40 10.56 -5.82 -3.48
CA LEU A 40 11.71 -5.43 -4.29
C LEU A 40 11.76 -3.90 -4.40
N CYS A 41 12.26 -3.26 -3.34
CA CYS A 41 12.38 -1.79 -3.29
C CYS A 41 13.77 -1.29 -3.70
N ARG A 42 14.74 -2.19 -3.90
CA ARG A 42 16.10 -1.84 -4.32
C ARG A 42 16.15 -1.67 -5.84
N THR A 43 16.04 -0.43 -6.31
CA THR A 43 16.07 -0.09 -7.74
C THR A 43 17.42 -0.29 -8.42
N ARG A 44 18.52 -0.40 -7.66
CA ARG A 44 19.88 -0.60 -8.21
C ARG A 44 20.35 -2.06 -8.23
N SER A 45 19.54 -3.00 -7.76
CA SER A 45 19.89 -4.42 -7.77
C SER A 45 19.46 -5.08 -9.07
N THR A 46 20.30 -5.94 -9.63
CA THR A 46 19.92 -6.72 -10.82
C THR A 46 18.90 -7.79 -10.46
N LEU A 47 18.12 -8.20 -11.46
CA LEU A 47 17.13 -9.28 -11.33
C LEU A 47 17.77 -10.57 -10.79
N ASP A 48 19.00 -10.84 -11.25
CA ASP A 48 19.83 -11.97 -10.84
C ASP A 48 20.30 -11.87 -9.37
N GLN A 49 20.68 -10.68 -8.88
CA GLN A 49 21.01 -10.47 -7.47
C GLN A 49 19.80 -10.68 -6.55
N CYS A 50 18.59 -10.41 -7.02
CA CYS A 50 17.36 -10.74 -6.31
C CYS A 50 17.00 -12.24 -6.43
N GLY A 51 17.68 -12.97 -7.32
CA GLY A 51 17.46 -14.38 -7.63
C GLY A 51 16.14 -14.63 -8.36
N ILE A 52 15.68 -13.65 -9.13
CA ILE A 52 14.42 -13.70 -9.88
C ILE A 52 14.68 -14.42 -11.21
N GLN A 53 13.89 -15.46 -11.48
CA GLN A 53 13.95 -16.29 -12.69
C GLN A 53 12.68 -16.10 -13.54
N ALA A 54 12.63 -16.69 -14.74
CA ALA A 54 11.51 -16.56 -15.67
C ALA A 54 10.15 -17.03 -15.12
N ASP A 55 10.14 -17.95 -14.16
CA ASP A 55 8.93 -18.47 -13.49
C ASP A 55 8.54 -17.64 -12.23
N ALA A 56 9.19 -16.49 -12.01
CA ALA A 56 8.85 -15.64 -10.88
C ALA A 56 7.63 -14.77 -11.18
N TYR A 57 6.53 -15.05 -10.49
CA TYR A 57 5.36 -14.19 -10.48
C TYR A 57 5.60 -13.00 -9.53
N LEU A 58 5.54 -11.79 -10.07
CA LEU A 58 5.67 -10.54 -9.33
C LEU A 58 4.37 -9.74 -9.45
N HIS A 59 3.92 -9.18 -8.33
CA HIS A 59 2.78 -8.28 -8.31
C HIS A 59 3.27 -6.84 -8.27
N PHE A 60 2.86 -6.05 -9.26
CA PHE A 60 3.05 -4.62 -9.23
C PHE A 60 1.87 -3.98 -8.48
N THR A 61 2.13 -3.43 -7.29
CA THR A 61 1.09 -2.91 -6.39
C THR A 61 1.61 -1.68 -5.65
N PRO A 62 0.73 -0.74 -5.26
CA PRO A 62 1.11 0.34 -4.37
C PRO A 62 1.63 -0.21 -3.02
N MET A 63 2.68 0.40 -2.50
CA MET A 63 3.31 0.05 -1.22
C MET A 63 2.46 0.51 -0.05
N HIS A 64 1.87 1.69 -0.15
CA HIS A 64 0.99 2.20 0.89
C HIS A 64 -0.45 1.82 0.57
N LYS A 65 -1.13 1.18 1.52
CA LYS A 65 -2.54 0.82 1.40
C LYS A 65 -3.28 1.25 2.64
N TYR A 66 -4.59 1.50 2.49
CA TYR A 66 -5.45 1.78 3.62
C TYR A 66 -5.66 0.52 4.44
N VAL A 67 -5.46 0.64 5.74
CA VAL A 67 -5.67 -0.42 6.74
C VAL A 67 -6.64 0.09 7.77
N ARG A 68 -7.66 -0.73 8.03
CA ARG A 68 -8.56 -0.53 9.15
C ARG A 68 -7.90 -1.03 10.43
N LEU A 69 -7.66 -0.12 11.36
CA LEU A 69 -7.00 -0.41 12.63
C LEU A 69 -7.98 -0.22 13.77
N GLN A 70 -8.01 -1.21 14.66
CA GLN A 70 -8.74 -1.13 15.90
C GLN A 70 -7.82 -0.54 16.97
N LEU A 71 -8.23 0.59 17.53
CA LEU A 71 -7.57 1.17 18.68
C LEU A 71 -7.90 0.37 19.95
N PRO A 72 -7.10 0.52 21.03
CA PRO A 72 -7.42 -0.06 22.33
C PRO A 72 -8.80 0.36 22.88
N ASP A 73 -9.31 1.52 22.46
CA ASP A 73 -10.66 2.01 22.76
C ASP A 73 -11.78 1.34 21.92
N LEU A 74 -11.49 0.23 21.24
CA LEU A 74 -12.38 -0.53 20.35
C LEU A 74 -12.89 0.23 19.11
N ARG A 75 -12.48 1.49 18.93
CA ARG A 75 -12.80 2.30 17.75
C ARG A 75 -11.97 1.86 16.55
N PHE A 76 -12.56 1.95 15.36
CA PHE A 76 -11.88 1.70 14.10
C PHE A 76 -11.49 2.99 13.42
N ILE A 77 -10.27 3.03 12.90
CA ILE A 77 -9.75 4.12 12.09
C ILE A 77 -9.12 3.56 10.82
N ASP A 78 -9.26 4.26 9.71
CA ASP A 78 -8.64 3.89 8.44
C ASP A 78 -7.36 4.73 8.26
N ILE A 79 -6.19 4.09 8.27
CA ILE A 79 -4.87 4.74 8.14
C ILE A 79 -4.17 4.21 6.89
N LYS A 80 -3.42 5.08 6.21
CA LYS A 80 -2.55 4.70 5.10
C LYS A 80 -1.23 4.16 5.67
N ALA A 81 -0.96 2.86 5.50
CA ALA A 81 0.24 2.20 6.05
C ALA A 81 1.11 1.57 4.95
N ASP A 82 2.43 1.61 5.14
CA ASP A 82 3.43 1.04 4.23
C ASP A 82 3.54 -0.47 4.45
N PHE A 83 3.13 -1.27 3.47
CA PHE A 83 3.22 -2.74 3.52
C PHE A 83 4.63 -3.27 3.22
N SER A 84 5.49 -2.43 2.65
CA SER A 84 6.87 -2.80 2.35
C SER A 84 7.84 -2.57 3.51
N ALA A 85 7.47 -1.74 4.49
CA ALA A 85 8.33 -1.47 5.64
C ALA A 85 8.23 -2.62 6.66
N LYS A 86 9.23 -2.71 7.54
CA LYS A 86 9.14 -3.60 8.70
C LYS A 86 7.99 -3.15 9.59
N THR A 87 7.29 -4.10 10.21
CA THR A 87 6.15 -3.84 11.11
C THR A 87 6.47 -2.81 12.18
N PHE A 88 7.65 -2.89 12.80
CA PHE A 88 8.10 -1.92 13.81
C PHE A 88 8.21 -0.49 13.26
N THR A 89 8.74 -0.32 12.05
CA THR A 89 8.84 1.00 11.40
C THR A 89 7.45 1.55 11.07
N ALA A 90 6.54 0.70 10.60
CA ALA A 90 5.15 1.07 10.33
C ALA A 90 4.43 1.49 11.63
N VAL A 91 4.58 0.74 12.72
CA VAL A 91 4.02 1.09 14.05
C VAL A 91 4.58 2.41 14.54
N LYS A 92 5.89 2.64 14.40
CA LYS A 92 6.51 3.90 14.82
C LYS A 92 5.95 5.11 14.06
N LYS A 93 5.73 4.99 12.75
CA LYS A 93 5.08 6.04 11.94
C LYS A 93 3.64 6.29 12.40
N LEU A 94 2.88 5.22 12.57
CA LEU A 94 1.50 5.26 13.02
C LEU A 94 1.34 5.88 14.41
N CYS A 95 2.17 5.48 15.38
CA CYS A 95 2.12 6.05 16.73
C CYS A 95 2.49 7.55 16.71
N LYS A 96 3.42 7.95 15.83
CA LYS A 96 3.77 9.35 15.63
C LYS A 96 2.60 10.17 15.08
N GLU A 97 1.83 9.61 14.14
CA GLU A 97 0.62 10.26 13.59
C GLU A 97 -0.53 10.35 14.61
N LEU A 98 -0.69 9.33 15.46
CA LEU A 98 -1.70 9.30 16.51
C LEU A 98 -1.33 10.09 17.78
N GLY A 99 -0.10 10.63 17.85
CA GLY A 99 0.40 11.34 19.03
C GLY A 99 0.69 10.45 20.24
N ILE A 100 0.92 9.16 20.02
CA ILE A 100 1.23 8.18 21.08
C ILE A 100 2.74 8.22 21.38
N ARG A 101 3.08 8.38 22.66
CA ARG A 101 4.47 8.30 23.16
C ARG A 101 4.90 6.83 23.30
N HIS A 102 6.20 6.56 23.24
CA HIS A 102 6.79 5.22 23.38
C HIS A 102 6.24 4.16 22.41
N PRO A 103 6.42 4.35 21.08
CA PRO A 103 5.98 3.37 20.08
C PRO A 103 6.60 1.98 20.23
N GLU A 104 7.71 1.85 20.95
CA GLU A 104 8.39 0.60 21.26
C GLU A 104 7.58 -0.37 22.13
N GLU A 105 6.59 0.12 22.88
CA GLU A 105 5.70 -0.71 23.71
C GLU A 105 4.53 -1.30 22.91
N LEU A 106 4.32 -0.82 21.69
CA LEU A 106 3.18 -1.16 20.86
C LEU A 106 3.57 -2.05 19.69
N SER A 107 2.63 -2.91 19.29
CA SER A 107 2.75 -3.76 18.11
C SER A 107 1.38 -3.98 17.47
N LEU A 108 1.36 -4.45 16.23
CA LEU A 108 0.13 -4.77 15.52
C LEU A 108 -0.24 -6.23 15.77
N CYS A 109 -1.48 -6.45 16.19
CA CYS A 109 -2.07 -7.78 16.30
C CYS A 109 -2.97 -8.04 15.10
N ARG A 110 -2.94 -9.27 14.58
CA ARG A 110 -3.94 -9.70 13.59
C ARG A 110 -5.30 -9.84 14.28
N PRO A 111 -6.41 -9.45 13.62
CA PRO A 111 -7.73 -9.64 14.18
C PRO A 111 -8.00 -11.13 14.44
N LEU A 112 -8.72 -11.43 15.51
CA LEU A 112 -9.13 -12.79 15.84
C LEU A 112 -10.21 -13.22 14.83
N THR A 113 -9.89 -14.19 13.97
CA THR A 113 -10.89 -14.86 13.14
C THR A 113 -11.62 -15.93 13.95
N SER A 114 -12.85 -16.26 13.57
CA SER A 114 -13.67 -17.29 14.22
C SER A 114 -13.01 -18.68 14.23
N GLU A 115 -12.05 -18.92 13.34
CA GLU A 115 -11.20 -20.11 13.28
C GLU A 115 -10.17 -20.16 14.42
N HIS A 116 -9.66 -19.01 14.86
CA HIS A 116 -8.74 -18.93 16.01
C HIS A 116 -9.43 -19.26 17.34
N LEU A 117 -10.74 -19.06 17.45
CA LEU A 117 -11.51 -19.41 18.65
C LEU A 117 -11.67 -20.93 18.83
N LYS A 118 -11.57 -21.69 17.73
CA LYS A 118 -11.76 -23.15 17.73
C LYS A 118 -10.48 -23.94 17.94
N ARG A 119 -9.31 -23.30 17.75
CA ARG A 119 -8.00 -23.97 17.75
C ARG A 119 -7.05 -23.24 18.67
N ASN A 120 -6.68 -23.89 19.78
CA ASN A 120 -5.58 -23.43 20.62
C ASN A 120 -4.27 -23.69 19.86
N TYR A 121 -3.74 -22.68 19.17
CA TYR A 121 -2.41 -22.80 18.57
C TYR A 121 -1.38 -22.87 19.71
N PRO A 122 -0.58 -23.95 19.81
CA PRO A 122 0.52 -23.98 20.77
C PRO A 122 1.49 -22.82 20.47
N ARG A 123 1.95 -22.18 21.54
CA ARG A 123 2.86 -21.03 21.50
C ARG A 123 4.16 -21.33 20.79
#